data_AF-A0A8F2B0L0-F1
#
_entry.id   AF-A0A8F2B0L0-F1
#
_cell.length_a   1.000
_cell.length_b   1.000
_cell.length_c   1.000
_cell.angle_alpha   90.00
_cell.angle_beta   90.00
_cell.angle_gamma   90.00
#
_symmetry.space_group_name_H-M   'P 1'
#
loop_
_entity.id
_entity.type
_entity.pdbx_description
1 polymer ?
#
loop_
_entity_poly.entity_id
_entity_poly.type
_entity_poly.pdbx_seq_one_letter_code
_entity_poly.pdbx_strand_id
1 'polypeptide(L)'
;MEVFGVFKVSASALEAQRERMNTIASNLANIHTTQTKEGGPYKRHDVVFQTALLDPDIRNHTEGVRVAQIYEDPNPPMMVYDPSHPDADERGYVAMPNINVVEEMVNMMMATRAYEANVAAFNVSKSMFLKTLDIGK
;
A
#
# COMPACT_ATOMS: atom_id res chain seq x y z
N MET A 1 -13.70 19.53 -18.77
CA MET A 1 -14.04 20.03 -17.42
C MET A 1 -12.98 19.54 -16.45
N GLU A 2 -12.04 20.41 -16.04
CA GLU A 2 -10.89 20.06 -15.18
C GLU A 2 -11.27 19.44 -13.82
N VAL A 3 -12.43 19.79 -13.27
CA VAL A 3 -12.88 19.34 -11.94
C VAL A 3 -13.02 17.81 -11.87
N PHE A 4 -13.43 17.15 -12.96
CA PHE A 4 -13.51 15.68 -13.00
C PHE A 4 -12.13 15.01 -12.99
N GLY A 5 -11.09 15.70 -13.46
CA GLY A 5 -9.71 15.19 -13.41
C GLY A 5 -9.23 15.03 -11.98
N VAL A 6 -9.41 16.06 -11.13
CA VAL A 6 -9.00 16.01 -9.72
C VAL A 6 -9.71 14.89 -8.97
N PHE A 7 -11.01 14.68 -9.20
CA PHE A 7 -11.73 13.56 -8.59
C PHE A 7 -11.18 12.19 -9.01
N LYS A 8 -10.88 12.01 -10.30
CA LYS A 8 -10.28 10.77 -10.81
C LYS A 8 -8.90 10.53 -10.18
N VAL A 9 -8.06 11.56 -10.06
CA VAL A 9 -6.73 11.46 -9.44
C VAL A 9 -6.85 11.08 -7.98
N SER A 10 -7.65 11.81 -7.20
CA SER A 10 -7.86 11.48 -5.78
C SER A 10 -8.42 10.08 -5.60
N ALA A 11 -9.39 9.65 -6.42
CA ALA A 11 -9.92 8.29 -6.36
C ALA A 11 -8.83 7.23 -6.59
N SER A 12 -7.99 7.41 -7.63
CA SER A 12 -6.88 6.50 -7.94
C SER A 12 -5.86 6.43 -6.80
N ALA A 13 -5.55 7.57 -6.17
CA ALA A 13 -4.66 7.64 -5.03
C ALA A 13 -5.24 6.96 -3.78
N LEU A 14 -6.53 7.13 -3.51
CA LEU A 14 -7.21 6.48 -2.38
C LEU A 14 -7.20 4.95 -2.54
N GLU A 15 -7.47 4.44 -3.74
CA GLU A 15 -7.40 3.01 -4.05
C GLU A 15 -5.97 2.47 -3.87
N ALA A 16 -4.98 3.17 -4.43
CA ALA A 16 -3.58 2.77 -4.34
C ALA A 16 -3.06 2.76 -2.88
N GLN A 17 -3.41 3.77 -2.07
CA GLN A 17 -3.02 3.80 -0.65
C GLN A 17 -3.77 2.77 0.18
N ARG A 18 -5.04 2.46 -0.15
CA ARG A 18 -5.77 1.37 0.49
C ARG A 18 -5.09 0.03 0.28
N GLU A 19 -4.64 -0.23 -0.95
CA GLU A 19 -3.93 -1.46 -1.25
C GLU A 19 -2.60 -1.55 -0.49
N ARG A 20 -1.83 -0.45 -0.44
CA ARG A 20 -0.62 -0.39 0.39
C ARG A 20 -0.90 -0.67 1.87
N MET A 21 -1.99 -0.12 2.42
CA MET A 21 -2.39 -0.41 3.81
C MET A 21 -2.74 -1.89 4.01
N ASN A 22 -3.43 -2.52 3.05
CA ASN A 22 -3.73 -3.96 3.09
C ASN A 22 -2.45 -4.80 3.07
N THR A 23 -1.48 -4.45 2.21
CA THR A 23 -0.20 -5.16 2.11
C THR A 23 0.59 -5.06 3.41
N ILE A 24 0.69 -3.86 4.00
CA ILE A 24 1.39 -3.66 5.27
C ILE A 24 0.68 -4.43 6.41
N ALA A 25 -0.66 -4.41 6.44
CA ALA A 25 -1.43 -5.19 7.41
C ALA A 25 -1.17 -6.70 7.26
N SER A 26 -1.08 -7.20 6.03
CA SER A 26 -0.72 -8.59 5.75
C SER A 26 0.69 -8.93 6.26
N ASN A 27 1.67 -8.05 6.03
CA ASN A 27 3.03 -8.24 6.54
C ASN A 27 3.04 -8.31 8.07
N LEU A 28 2.39 -7.37 8.74
CA LEU A 28 2.35 -7.35 10.20
C LEU A 28 1.63 -8.57 10.78
N ALA A 29 0.54 -9.02 10.15
CA ALA A 29 -0.18 -10.22 10.56
C ALA A 29 0.65 -11.50 10.41
N ASN A 30 1.56 -11.54 9.44
CA ASN A 30 2.38 -12.72 9.13
C ASN A 30 3.82 -12.65 9.63
N ILE A 31 4.16 -11.70 10.52
CA ILE A 31 5.52 -11.53 11.03
C ILE A 31 6.06 -12.75 11.79
N HIS A 32 5.18 -13.58 12.35
CA HIS A 32 5.53 -14.82 13.06
C HIS A 32 5.16 -16.08 12.27
N THR A 33 4.83 -15.95 10.98
CA THR A 33 4.44 -17.09 10.15
C THR A 33 5.68 -17.78 9.59
N THR A 34 6.06 -18.89 10.21
CA THR A 34 7.20 -19.76 9.86
C THR A 34 6.89 -20.75 8.74
N GLN A 35 5.60 -21.02 8.48
CA GLN A 35 5.16 -21.99 7.50
C GLN A 35 4.06 -21.43 6.61
N THR A 36 4.34 -21.35 5.31
CA THR A 36 3.39 -20.98 4.26
C THR A 36 2.99 -22.22 3.43
N LYS A 37 1.96 -22.08 2.59
CA LYS A 37 1.51 -23.17 1.69
C LYS A 37 2.58 -23.61 0.68
N GLU A 38 3.51 -22.72 0.36
CA GLU A 38 4.60 -22.96 -0.61
C GLU A 38 5.85 -23.53 0.08
N GLY A 39 5.85 -23.60 1.41
CA GLY A 39 6.99 -23.99 2.23
C GLY A 39 7.84 -22.80 2.67
N GLY A 40 8.32 -22.84 3.91
CA GLY A 40 9.15 -21.79 4.50
C GLY A 40 8.38 -20.57 5.03
N PRO A 41 9.10 -19.60 5.61
CA PRO A 41 8.51 -18.44 6.27
C PRO A 41 7.88 -17.47 5.28
N TYR A 42 6.95 -16.66 5.79
CA TYR A 42 6.35 -15.57 5.04
C TYR A 42 7.41 -14.57 4.57
N LYS A 43 7.26 -14.08 3.34
CA LYS A 43 8.12 -13.02 2.76
C LYS A 43 7.38 -11.71 2.80
N ARG A 44 8.11 -10.64 3.09
CA ARG A 44 7.57 -9.28 3.09
C ARG A 44 7.13 -8.90 1.67
N HIS A 45 5.95 -8.32 1.55
CA HIS A 45 5.44 -7.76 0.31
C HIS A 45 5.47 -6.23 0.37
N ASP A 46 5.83 -5.57 -0.74
CA ASP A 46 5.77 -4.11 -0.89
C ASP A 46 4.99 -3.73 -2.15
N VAL A 47 4.43 -2.51 -2.16
CA VAL A 47 3.58 -2.02 -3.25
C VAL A 47 4.38 -1.10 -4.15
N VAL A 48 4.48 -1.46 -5.43
CA VAL A 48 5.12 -0.61 -6.45
C VAL A 48 4.06 0.22 -7.14
N PHE A 49 4.16 1.54 -7.01
CA PHE A 49 3.28 2.48 -7.70
C PHE A 49 3.78 2.79 -9.11
N GLN A 50 2.83 3.03 -10.01
CA GLN A 50 3.10 3.55 -11.35
C GLN A 50 2.07 4.61 -11.72
N THR A 51 2.49 5.59 -12.51
CA THR A 51 1.57 6.56 -13.11
C THR A 51 0.60 5.85 -14.05
N ALA A 52 -0.66 6.29 -14.03
CA ALA A 52 -1.69 5.81 -14.92
C ALA A 52 -2.33 7.00 -15.63
N LEU A 53 -2.38 6.95 -16.96
CA LEU A 53 -3.16 7.91 -17.73
C LEU A 53 -4.65 7.65 -17.45
N LEU A 54 -5.34 8.65 -16.87
CA LEU A 54 -6.76 8.54 -16.51
C LEU A 54 -7.70 9.00 -17.63
N ASP A 55 -7.16 9.66 -18.65
CA ASP A 55 -7.89 10.14 -19.81
C ASP A 55 -7.05 9.92 -21.09
N PRO A 56 -7.59 9.27 -22.14
CA PRO A 56 -6.88 9.06 -23.40
C PRO A 56 -6.83 10.32 -24.29
N ASP A 57 -7.55 11.39 -23.95
CA ASP A 57 -7.51 12.65 -24.69
C ASP A 57 -6.26 13.47 -24.30
N ILE A 58 -5.32 13.60 -25.24
CA ILE A 58 -4.00 14.24 -25.08
C ILE A 58 -4.09 15.70 -24.55
N ARG A 59 -5.26 16.34 -24.69
CA ARG A 59 -5.49 17.72 -24.23
C ARG A 59 -5.66 17.85 -22.71
N ASN A 60 -6.05 16.78 -22.01
CA ASN A 60 -6.17 16.78 -20.56
C ASN A 60 -5.13 15.83 -19.97
N HIS A 61 -3.95 16.35 -19.66
CA HIS A 61 -2.86 15.61 -19.03
C HIS A 61 -3.16 15.37 -17.54
N THR A 62 -4.13 14.49 -17.26
CA THR A 62 -4.48 14.06 -15.89
C THR A 62 -3.85 12.70 -15.63
N GLU A 63 -2.76 12.71 -14.86
CA GLU A 63 -2.07 11.51 -14.43
C GLU A 63 -2.52 11.10 -13.04
N GLY A 64 -2.96 9.85 -12.91
CA GLY A 64 -3.27 9.21 -11.64
C GLY A 64 -2.15 8.27 -11.21
N VAL A 65 -2.44 7.52 -10.16
CA VAL A 65 -1.56 6.46 -9.67
C VAL A 65 -2.31 5.14 -9.62
N ARG A 66 -1.62 4.05 -9.92
CA ARG A 66 -2.11 2.70 -9.69
C ARG A 66 -1.02 1.85 -9.05
N VAL A 67 -1.44 0.74 -8.44
CA VAL A 67 -0.52 -0.31 -8.06
C VAL A 67 -0.12 -1.07 -9.32
N ALA A 68 1.16 -1.05 -9.66
CA ALA A 68 1.69 -1.81 -10.78
C ALA A 68 1.84 -3.29 -10.43
N GLN A 69 2.37 -3.56 -9.24
CA GLN A 69 2.58 -4.90 -8.72
C GLN A 69 2.80 -4.87 -7.21
N ILE A 70 2.51 -6.00 -6.58
CA ILE A 70 2.98 -6.31 -5.23
C ILE A 70 4.28 -7.10 -5.39
N TYR A 71 5.37 -6.54 -4.90
CA TYR A 71 6.72 -7.06 -5.02
C TYR A 71 7.11 -7.80 -3.74
N GLU A 72 7.65 -9.01 -3.89
CA GLU A 72 8.23 -9.76 -2.77
C GLU A 72 9.66 -9.33 -2.51
N ASP A 73 9.96 -9.04 -1.25
CA ASP A 73 11.31 -8.70 -0.82
C ASP A 73 12.25 -9.92 -1.02
N PRO A 74 13.35 -9.77 -1.78
CA PRO A 74 14.31 -10.85 -2.02
C PRO A 74 15.23 -11.13 -0.81
N ASN A 75 15.13 -10.33 0.26
CA ASN A 75 15.95 -10.52 1.44
C ASN A 75 15.77 -11.91 2.07
N PRO A 76 16.85 -12.57 2.49
CA PRO A 76 16.76 -13.88 3.12
C PRO A 76 15.99 -13.79 4.45
N PRO A 77 15.31 -14.87 4.87
CA PRO A 77 14.69 -14.98 6.18
C PRO A 77 15.70 -14.77 7.31
N MET A 78 15.23 -14.22 8.43
CA MET A 78 16.05 -14.05 9.63
C MET A 78 16.16 -15.39 10.36
N MET A 79 17.38 -15.82 10.67
CA MET A 79 17.60 -17.02 11.49
C MET A 79 17.59 -16.64 12.97
N VAL A 80 16.61 -17.15 13.71
CA VAL A 80 16.48 -16.93 15.16
C VAL A 80 16.79 -18.23 15.88
N TYR A 81 17.67 -18.19 16.88
CA TYR A 81 17.95 -19.36 17.69
C TYR A 81 16.83 -19.57 18.71
N ASP A 82 16.01 -20.59 18.48
CA ASP A 82 14.96 -21.06 19.39
C ASP A 82 14.84 -22.59 19.30
N PRO A 83 15.62 -23.33 20.10
CA PRO A 83 15.60 -24.80 20.09
C PRO A 83 14.28 -25.43 20.56
N SER A 84 13.39 -24.64 21.19
CA SER A 84 12.11 -25.15 21.68
C SER A 84 10.99 -25.01 20.65
N HIS A 85 11.26 -24.36 19.52
CA HIS A 85 10.28 -24.13 18.47
C HIS A 85 10.07 -25.40 17.63
N PRO A 86 8.80 -25.78 17.31
CA PRO A 86 8.52 -26.97 16.50
C PRO A 86 9.16 -26.95 15.10
N ASP A 87 9.31 -25.74 14.53
CA ASP A 87 9.91 -25.53 13.20
C ASP A 87 11.42 -25.25 13.25
N ALA A 88 12.10 -25.52 14.38
CA ALA A 88 13.54 -25.36 14.48
C ALA A 88 14.28 -26.45 13.68
N ASP A 89 15.39 -26.08 13.05
CA ASP A 89 16.29 -27.02 12.41
C ASP A 89 17.07 -27.87 13.42
N GLU A 90 17.86 -28.84 12.93
CA GLU A 90 18.69 -29.73 13.76
C GLU A 90 19.69 -28.97 14.67
N ARG A 91 19.94 -27.68 14.38
CA ARG A 91 20.86 -26.80 15.10
C ARG A 91 20.13 -25.86 16.05
N GLY A 92 18.79 -25.93 16.14
CA GLY A 92 17.95 -25.09 16.99
C GLY A 92 17.63 -23.71 16.41
N TYR A 93 17.80 -23.50 15.10
CA TYR A 93 17.48 -22.24 14.42
C TYR A 93 16.14 -22.32 13.70
N VAL A 94 15.36 -21.24 13.78
CA VAL A 94 14.09 -21.06 13.09
C VAL A 94 14.26 -19.97 12.03
N ALA A 95 13.84 -20.28 10.81
CA ALA A 95 13.74 -19.29 9.74
C ALA A 95 12.48 -18.45 9.95
N MET A 96 12.64 -17.18 10.32
CA MET A 96 11.57 -16.23 10.57
C MET A 96 11.46 -15.21 9.42
N PRO A 97 10.24 -14.70 9.15
CA PRO A 97 10.05 -13.59 8.22
C PRO A 97 10.95 -12.40 8.56
N ASN A 98 11.60 -11.83 7.54
CA ASN A 98 12.40 -10.62 7.70
C ASN A 98 11.51 -9.37 7.57
N ILE A 99 10.71 -9.10 8.59
CA ILE A 99 9.81 -7.95 8.65
C ILE A 99 10.15 -7.09 9.87
N ASN A 100 10.41 -5.81 9.64
CA ASN A 100 10.63 -4.85 10.71
C ASN A 100 9.31 -4.14 11.07
N VAL A 101 8.79 -4.43 12.27
CA VAL A 101 7.53 -3.84 12.77
C VAL A 101 7.58 -2.31 12.77
N VAL A 102 8.72 -1.72 13.16
CA VAL A 102 8.86 -0.26 13.22
C VAL A 102 8.75 0.34 11.82
N GLU A 103 9.40 -0.28 10.83
CA GLU A 103 9.33 0.15 9.45
C GLU A 103 7.91 0.01 8.88
N GLU A 104 7.25 -1.12 9.12
CA GLU A 104 5.87 -1.36 8.67
C GLU A 104 4.88 -0.38 9.32
N MET A 105 5.03 -0.07 10.62
CA MET A 105 4.20 0.94 11.28
C MET A 105 4.43 2.34 10.70
N VAL A 106 5.68 2.70 10.40
CA VAL A 106 6.00 3.98 9.72
C VAL A 106 5.37 4.02 8.32
N ASN A 107 5.49 2.94 7.56
CA ASN A 107 4.85 2.82 6.25
C ASN A 107 3.32 2.93 6.35
N MET A 108 2.69 2.33 7.36
CA MET A 108 1.25 2.41 7.59
C MET A 108 0.82 3.83 7.95
N MET A 109 1.61 4.53 8.76
CA MET A 109 1.37 5.95 9.07
C MET A 109 1.47 6.80 7.81
N MET A 110 2.51 6.60 6.98
CA MET A 110 2.64 7.33 5.71
C MET A 110 1.47 7.07 4.76
N ALA A 111 1.05 5.82 4.61
CA ALA A 111 -0.08 5.44 3.76
C ALA A 111 -1.39 6.06 4.27
N THR A 112 -1.64 6.01 5.58
CA THR A 112 -2.81 6.65 6.22
C THR A 112 -2.81 8.16 5.98
N ARG A 113 -1.68 8.84 6.17
CA ARG A 113 -1.59 10.30 5.96
C ARG A 113 -1.78 10.69 4.49
N ALA A 114 -1.24 9.90 3.56
CA ALA A 114 -1.48 10.10 2.14
C ALA A 114 -2.95 9.89 1.77
N TYR A 115 -3.61 8.88 2.36
CA TYR A 115 -5.04 8.64 2.18
C TYR A 115 -5.87 9.82 2.70
N GLU A 116 -5.62 10.27 3.93
CA GLU A 116 -6.30 11.43 4.54
C GLU A 116 -6.11 12.71 3.71
N ALA A 117 -4.90 12.97 3.22
CA ALA A 117 -4.61 14.13 2.38
C ALA A 117 -5.42 14.10 1.07
N ASN A 118 -5.56 12.92 0.44
CA ASN A 118 -6.37 12.77 -0.77
C ASN A 118 -7.87 12.90 -0.50
N VAL A 119 -8.37 12.42 0.65
CA VAL A 119 -9.76 12.64 1.07
C VAL A 119 -10.03 14.14 1.27
N ALA A 120 -9.10 14.85 1.92
CA ALA A 120 -9.21 16.29 2.12
C ALA A 120 -9.25 17.05 0.78
N ALA A 121 -8.32 16.74 -0.14
CA ALA A 121 -8.31 17.31 -1.49
C ALA A 121 -9.63 17.06 -2.24
N PHE A 122 -10.12 15.81 -2.22
CA PHE A 122 -11.40 15.44 -2.82
C PHE A 122 -12.57 16.27 -2.27
N ASN A 123 -12.65 16.44 -0.95
CA ASN A 123 -13.72 17.19 -0.30
C ASN A 123 -13.67 18.69 -0.63
N VAL A 124 -12.47 19.27 -0.72
CA VAL A 124 -12.28 20.67 -1.15
C VAL A 124 -12.76 20.85 -2.58
N SER A 125 -12.33 19.99 -3.50
CA SER A 125 -12.77 20.03 -4.90
C SER A 125 -14.28 19.85 -5.05
N LYS A 126 -14.89 18.94 -4.27
CA LYS A 126 -16.35 18.74 -4.22
C LYS A 126 -17.07 20.01 -3.79
N SER A 127 -16.58 20.67 -2.74
CA SER A 127 -17.17 21.90 -2.22
C SER A 127 -17.08 23.05 -3.22
N MET A 128 -15.96 23.18 -3.93
CA MET A 128 -15.80 24.18 -4.99
C MET A 128 -16.79 23.95 -6.13
N PHE A 129 -16.91 22.70 -6.60
CA PHE A 129 -17.85 22.35 -7.66
C PHE A 129 -19.31 22.68 -7.33
N LEU A 130 -19.76 22.33 -6.13
CA LEU A 130 -21.11 22.63 -5.67
C LEU A 130 -21.37 24.14 -5.63
N LYS A 131 -20.42 24.92 -5.11
CA LYS A 131 -20.53 26.40 -5.12
C LYS A 131 -20.60 26.97 -6.54
N THR A 132 -19.85 26.41 -7.49
CA THR A 132 -19.93 26.82 -8.90
C THR A 132 -21.31 26.53 -9.51
N LEU A 133 -21.91 25.38 -9.19
CA LEU A 133 -23.27 25.05 -9.64
C LEU A 133 -24.32 25.99 -9.05
N ASP A 134 -24.15 26.40 -7.79
CA ASP A 134 -25.07 27.35 -7.14
C ASP A 134 -24.98 28.76 -7.72
N ILE A 135 -23.80 29.20 -8.18
CA ILE A 135 -23.62 30.50 -8.87
C ILE A 135 -24.25 30.49 -10.28
N GLY A 136 -24.39 29.32 -10.90
CA GLY A 136 -24.98 29.17 -12.23
C GLY A 136 -26.51 29.14 -12.29
N LYS A 137 -27.20 29.29 -11.14
CA LYS A 137 -28.66 29.44 -11.03
C LYS A 137 -29.05 30.90 -10.94
#